data_AF-A0A443KBM3-F1
#
_entry.id   AF-A0A443KBM3-F1
#
_cell.length_a   1.000
_cell.length_b   1.000
_cell.length_c   1.000
_cell.angle_alpha   90.00
_cell.angle_beta   90.00
_cell.angle_gamma   90.00
#
_symmetry.space_group_name_H-M   'P 1'
#
loop_
_entity.id
_entity.type
_entity.pdbx_description
1 polymer ?
#
loop_
_entity_poly.entity_id
_entity_poly.type
_entity_poly.pdbx_seq_one_letter_code
_entity_poly.pdbx_strand_id
1 'polypeptide(L)'
;MSGGFHITTDVLVIGGGMAGAWAAIGARRAGASVVLVEKGWLGTSGVTATAGPGHWWVAPVDRPAAISRRLAQSGGLNEADWMARILDTTWNSLPGLSDVYDFPRDDAGVPRYRALRGPEYMRALRRRLQGIGVRIIDHAAAQQLLRHADGAIAGASGVRTSGGAGWQVDAGAVVLATGGTAFRSRLLGSWNNTGDGYLMAAEAGADLSGMEFTAVYCVAPARTTLTRSMSFAFATYYDETGRVLPIGGPDITRPLAQALLRGPVFADLSRTPADIRDRVPTISPNFVLPFHRWGIDPYRQRFEVTLHGEGTIRGIGGIAVETADCATAVPGLFAAGDAATRERVAGAISGGGNINSAWALSSGLWSGEGAARIAARSPRRGGGRRVGRAGLAGGRGIDRAAILAQVQDAMLRYDKVLFREEKALRASLATLDTAWTAVCEAAPDPATRELAAMVATARWTLTAALARRESRGIHQRTDFPGADPALARRIRVRGLDRPEAAPEALPAEQTA
;
A
#
# COMPACT_ATOMS: atom_id res chain seq x y z
N MET A 1 10.15 -9.52 -25.68
CA MET A 1 9.76 -8.48 -26.66
C MET A 1 10.41 -7.18 -26.23
N SER A 2 11.41 -6.69 -26.97
CA SER A 2 12.17 -5.45 -26.68
C SER A 2 11.62 -4.21 -27.41
N GLY A 3 10.69 -4.39 -28.35
CA GLY A 3 10.01 -3.30 -29.05
C GLY A 3 8.76 -2.79 -28.33
N GLY A 4 8.27 -1.63 -28.77
CA GLY A 4 6.96 -1.14 -28.34
C GLY A 4 5.84 -2.09 -28.76
N PHE A 5 4.72 -2.08 -28.04
CA PHE A 5 3.60 -2.97 -28.33
C PHE A 5 2.25 -2.31 -28.10
N HIS A 6 1.25 -2.80 -28.82
CA HIS A 6 -0.16 -2.47 -28.65
C HIS A 6 -0.95 -3.78 -28.58
N ILE A 7 -1.74 -3.95 -27.51
CA ILE A 7 -2.52 -5.17 -27.26
C ILE A 7 -3.95 -4.78 -26.87
N THR A 8 -4.90 -5.66 -27.16
CA THR A 8 -6.28 -5.56 -26.67
C THR A 8 -6.58 -6.69 -25.70
N THR A 9 -7.37 -6.42 -24.66
CA THR A 9 -7.80 -7.41 -23.65
C THR A 9 -9.18 -7.03 -23.09
N ASP A 10 -9.84 -7.93 -22.38
CA ASP A 10 -11.06 -7.56 -21.63
C ASP A 10 -10.72 -6.79 -20.37
N VAL A 11 -9.81 -7.34 -19.56
CA VAL A 11 -9.37 -6.72 -18.30
C VAL A 11 -7.86 -6.48 -18.33
N LEU A 12 -7.46 -5.23 -18.07
CA LEU A 12 -6.08 -4.87 -17.81
C LEU A 12 -5.87 -4.74 -16.30
N VAL A 13 -4.92 -5.48 -15.75
CA VAL A 13 -4.45 -5.31 -14.36
C VAL A 13 -3.12 -4.59 -14.36
N ILE A 14 -3.02 -3.49 -13.60
CA ILE A 14 -1.80 -2.70 -13.45
C ILE A 14 -1.24 -2.91 -12.04
N GLY A 15 -0.11 -3.62 -11.96
CA GLY A 15 0.56 -4.02 -10.73
C GLY A 15 0.54 -5.52 -10.52
N GLY A 16 1.72 -6.11 -10.28
CA GLY A 16 1.98 -7.53 -10.09
C GLY A 16 2.24 -7.92 -8.64
N GLY A 17 1.81 -7.10 -7.68
CA GLY A 17 1.73 -7.48 -6.27
C GLY A 17 0.63 -8.53 -6.03
N MET A 18 0.48 -8.95 -4.78
CA MET A 18 -0.52 -9.95 -4.39
C MET A 18 -1.94 -9.59 -4.84
N ALA A 19 -2.36 -8.32 -4.68
CA ALA A 19 -3.69 -7.87 -5.08
C ALA A 19 -3.90 -7.97 -6.60
N GLY A 20 -2.90 -7.60 -7.40
CA GLY A 20 -2.98 -7.69 -8.86
C GLY A 20 -3.03 -9.13 -9.34
N ALA A 21 -2.29 -10.03 -8.70
CA ALA A 21 -2.37 -11.46 -9.01
C ALA A 21 -3.78 -12.02 -8.70
N TRP A 22 -4.35 -11.68 -7.55
CA TRP A 22 -5.72 -12.09 -7.23
C TRP A 22 -6.77 -11.44 -8.13
N ALA A 23 -6.57 -10.20 -8.58
CA ALA A 23 -7.44 -9.57 -9.58
C ALA A 23 -7.39 -10.29 -10.92
N ALA A 24 -6.21 -10.69 -11.38
CA ALA A 24 -6.09 -11.48 -12.60
C ALA A 24 -6.79 -12.85 -12.46
N ILE A 25 -6.69 -13.50 -11.29
CA ILE A 25 -7.42 -14.76 -10.99
C ILE A 25 -8.93 -14.52 -11.05
N GLY A 26 -9.43 -13.47 -10.38
CA GLY A 26 -10.86 -13.13 -10.36
C GLY A 26 -11.41 -12.85 -11.77
N ALA A 27 -10.70 -12.05 -12.57
CA ALA A 27 -11.08 -11.76 -13.94
C ALA A 27 -11.10 -13.02 -14.83
N ARG A 28 -10.10 -13.92 -14.71
CA ARG A 28 -10.07 -15.19 -15.45
C ARG A 28 -11.19 -16.13 -15.04
N ARG A 29 -11.54 -16.21 -13.75
CA ARG A 29 -12.69 -17.00 -13.25
C ARG A 29 -14.01 -16.52 -13.84
N ALA A 30 -14.13 -15.21 -14.08
CA ALA A 30 -15.28 -14.60 -14.74
C ALA A 30 -15.22 -14.68 -16.29
N GLY A 31 -14.26 -15.41 -16.87
CA GLY A 31 -14.18 -15.68 -18.31
C GLY A 31 -13.47 -14.62 -19.15
N ALA A 32 -12.96 -13.54 -18.55
CA ALA A 32 -12.32 -12.44 -19.28
C ALA A 32 -10.90 -12.79 -19.76
N SER A 33 -10.48 -12.30 -20.92
CA SER A 33 -9.06 -12.24 -21.30
C SER A 33 -8.32 -11.20 -20.46
N VAL A 34 -7.11 -11.53 -19.99
CA VAL A 34 -6.38 -10.69 -19.03
C VAL A 34 -4.95 -10.42 -19.48
N VAL A 35 -4.58 -9.14 -19.50
CA VAL A 35 -3.20 -8.67 -19.52
C VAL A 35 -2.87 -8.08 -18.15
N LEU A 36 -1.73 -8.48 -17.59
CA LEU A 36 -1.19 -7.89 -16.37
C LEU A 36 0.14 -7.21 -16.70
N VAL A 37 0.26 -5.93 -16.37
CA VAL A 37 1.51 -5.16 -16.50
C VAL A 37 2.12 -4.91 -15.11
N GLU A 38 3.42 -5.10 -14.97
CA GLU A 38 4.16 -4.89 -13.72
C GLU A 38 5.43 -4.06 -13.98
N LYS A 39 5.67 -3.04 -13.15
CA LYS A 39 6.81 -2.13 -13.29
C LYS A 39 8.16 -2.84 -13.08
N GLY A 40 8.21 -3.73 -12.09
CA GLY A 40 9.33 -4.64 -11.82
C GLY A 40 9.05 -6.02 -12.39
N TRP A 41 9.07 -7.03 -11.52
CA TRP A 41 8.87 -8.44 -11.88
C TRP A 41 7.87 -9.12 -10.93
N LEU A 42 6.75 -9.60 -11.48
CA LEU A 42 5.74 -10.35 -10.73
C LEU A 42 6.37 -11.65 -10.24
N GLY A 43 6.37 -11.86 -8.92
CA GLY A 43 6.94 -13.04 -8.26
C GLY A 43 8.13 -12.72 -7.35
N THR A 44 8.81 -11.59 -7.57
CA THR A 44 10.01 -11.22 -6.80
C THR A 44 10.07 -9.74 -6.42
N SER A 45 9.29 -8.88 -7.07
CA SER A 45 9.22 -7.45 -6.76
C SER A 45 8.10 -7.12 -5.77
N GLY A 46 8.21 -5.95 -5.14
CA GLY A 46 7.20 -5.42 -4.23
C GLY A 46 7.35 -5.92 -2.79
N VAL A 47 6.66 -5.24 -1.87
CA VAL A 47 6.75 -5.50 -0.43
C VAL A 47 6.32 -6.91 -0.02
N THR A 48 5.32 -7.49 -0.69
CA THR A 48 4.85 -8.85 -0.38
C THR A 48 5.94 -9.89 -0.61
N ALA A 49 6.73 -9.76 -1.68
CA ALA A 49 7.81 -10.70 -2.00
C ALA A 49 8.91 -10.71 -0.93
N THR A 50 9.01 -9.67 -0.11
CA THR A 50 10.03 -9.54 0.95
C THR A 50 9.47 -9.71 2.37
N ALA A 51 8.16 -9.95 2.49
CA ALA A 51 7.43 -10.05 3.74
C ALA A 51 7.11 -11.51 4.13
N GLY A 52 6.57 -11.69 5.33
CA GLY A 52 5.85 -12.91 5.74
C GLY A 52 4.36 -12.59 5.86
N PRO A 53 3.60 -12.54 4.74
CA PRO A 53 2.20 -12.16 4.77
C PRO A 53 1.39 -13.17 5.58
N GLY A 54 0.67 -12.67 6.58
CA GLY A 54 -0.38 -13.42 7.27
C GLY A 54 -1.73 -12.96 6.74
N HIS A 55 -2.65 -13.85 6.42
CA HIS A 55 -4.03 -13.47 6.12
C HIS A 55 -4.89 -13.50 7.38
N TRP A 56 -5.90 -12.64 7.44
CA TRP A 56 -6.98 -12.76 8.41
C TRP A 56 -7.78 -14.04 8.09
N TRP A 57 -7.48 -15.08 8.88
CA TRP A 57 -7.96 -16.44 8.71
C TRP A 57 -8.61 -16.89 10.02
N VAL A 58 -9.93 -16.93 10.05
CA VAL A 58 -10.74 -17.21 11.25
C VAL A 58 -11.85 -18.18 10.85
N ALA A 59 -11.99 -19.26 11.61
CA ALA A 59 -13.02 -20.27 11.40
C ALA A 59 -14.41 -19.63 11.54
N PRO A 60 -15.43 -20.08 10.77
CA PRO A 60 -16.77 -19.47 10.77
C PRO A 60 -17.36 -19.19 12.16
N VAL A 61 -17.22 -20.15 13.09
CA VAL A 61 -17.73 -20.05 14.48
C VAL A 61 -17.10 -18.89 15.27
N ASP A 62 -15.85 -18.53 14.99
CA ASP A 62 -15.09 -17.51 15.73
C ASP A 62 -15.17 -16.11 15.09
N ARG A 63 -15.77 -16.00 13.89
CA ARG A 63 -15.78 -14.74 13.14
C ARG A 63 -16.51 -13.60 13.85
N PRO A 64 -17.69 -13.80 14.47
CA PRO A 64 -18.38 -12.71 15.17
C PRO A 64 -17.49 -12.08 16.25
N ALA A 65 -16.80 -12.89 17.05
CA ALA A 65 -15.90 -12.40 18.09
C ALA A 65 -14.67 -11.68 17.51
N ALA A 66 -14.10 -12.19 16.41
CA ALA A 66 -12.98 -11.54 15.73
C ALA A 66 -13.37 -10.18 15.14
N ILE A 67 -14.56 -10.08 14.54
CA ILE A 67 -15.11 -8.84 13.99
C ILE A 67 -15.39 -7.83 15.10
N SER A 68 -16.09 -8.22 16.16
CA SER A 68 -16.38 -7.34 17.31
C SER A 68 -15.11 -6.78 17.95
N ARG A 69 -14.08 -7.62 18.12
CA ARG A 69 -12.78 -7.17 18.63
C ARG A 69 -12.13 -6.14 17.70
N ARG A 70 -12.22 -6.34 16.38
CA ARG A 70 -11.63 -5.41 15.42
C ARG A 70 -12.40 -4.09 15.37
N LEU A 71 -13.73 -4.12 15.40
CA LEU A 71 -14.58 -2.91 15.49
C LEU A 71 -14.15 -2.03 16.66
N ALA A 72 -14.00 -2.61 17.86
CA ALA A 72 -13.62 -1.87 19.07
C ALA A 72 -12.25 -1.17 19.00
N GLN A 73 -11.32 -1.65 18.17
CA GLN A 73 -9.95 -1.12 18.08
C GLN A 73 -9.74 -0.15 16.91
N SER A 74 -10.71 -0.08 16.01
CA SER A 74 -10.54 0.50 14.68
C SER A 74 -10.68 2.02 14.61
N GLY A 75 -11.12 2.67 15.69
CA GLY A 75 -11.49 4.09 15.63
C GLY A 75 -12.76 4.37 14.81
N GLY A 76 -13.66 3.41 14.63
CA GLY A 76 -15.05 3.66 14.19
C GLY A 76 -15.25 3.97 12.71
N LEU A 77 -14.29 3.65 11.84
CA LEU A 77 -14.40 3.88 10.39
C LEU A 77 -14.60 2.60 9.55
N ASN A 78 -14.47 1.43 10.18
CA ASN A 78 -14.63 0.14 9.54
C ASN A 78 -16.08 -0.37 9.61
N GLU A 79 -16.37 -1.35 8.77
CA GLU A 79 -17.70 -1.90 8.54
C GLU A 79 -17.68 -3.42 8.75
N ALA A 80 -18.62 -3.93 9.54
CA ALA A 80 -18.72 -5.36 9.88
C ALA A 80 -18.89 -6.24 8.63
N ASP A 81 -19.72 -5.80 7.68
CA ASP A 81 -20.04 -6.57 6.48
C ASP A 81 -18.83 -6.77 5.57
N TRP A 82 -18.00 -5.73 5.40
CA TRP A 82 -16.74 -5.85 4.67
C TRP A 82 -15.78 -6.81 5.35
N MET A 83 -15.70 -6.77 6.69
CA MET A 83 -14.86 -7.69 7.45
C MET A 83 -15.33 -9.14 7.33
N ALA A 84 -16.64 -9.40 7.43
CA ALA A 84 -17.22 -10.73 7.23
C ALA A 84 -16.92 -11.27 5.83
N ARG A 85 -17.16 -10.46 4.79
CA ARG A 85 -16.93 -10.84 3.40
C ARG A 85 -15.45 -11.13 3.11
N ILE A 86 -14.53 -10.41 3.71
CA ILE A 86 -13.08 -10.69 3.59
C ILE A 86 -12.75 -12.05 4.21
N LEU A 87 -13.26 -12.32 5.42
CA LEU A 87 -13.05 -13.61 6.09
C LEU A 87 -13.62 -14.77 5.28
N ASP A 88 -14.78 -14.60 4.65
CA ASP A 88 -15.34 -15.59 3.72
C ASP A 88 -14.46 -15.79 2.49
N THR A 89 -14.05 -14.69 1.87
CA THR A 89 -13.31 -14.74 0.60
C THR A 89 -11.93 -15.35 0.81
N THR A 90 -11.21 -14.98 1.87
CA THR A 90 -9.90 -15.58 2.18
C THR A 90 -10.03 -17.06 2.46
N TRP A 91 -11.00 -17.45 3.30
CA TRP A 91 -11.28 -18.84 3.69
C TRP A 91 -11.47 -19.76 2.47
N ASN A 92 -12.24 -19.30 1.49
CA ASN A 92 -12.57 -20.09 0.31
C ASN A 92 -11.51 -20.04 -0.80
N SER A 93 -10.66 -19.00 -0.82
CA SER A 93 -9.76 -18.77 -1.95
C SER A 93 -8.34 -19.30 -1.73
N LEU A 94 -7.76 -19.15 -0.54
CA LEU A 94 -6.37 -19.56 -0.27
C LEU A 94 -6.11 -21.06 -0.48
N PRO A 95 -7.00 -21.99 -0.05
CA PRO A 95 -6.80 -23.41 -0.30
C PRO A 95 -6.68 -23.75 -1.79
N GLY A 96 -7.27 -22.92 -2.66
CA GLY A 96 -7.20 -23.06 -4.11
C GLY A 96 -5.81 -22.87 -4.72
N LEU A 97 -4.76 -22.59 -3.93
CA LEU A 97 -3.36 -22.52 -4.36
C LEU A 97 -2.53 -23.77 -4.00
N SER A 98 -3.14 -24.80 -3.41
CA SER A 98 -2.40 -25.97 -2.87
C SER A 98 -1.66 -26.80 -3.93
N ASP A 99 -2.00 -26.66 -5.20
CA ASP A 99 -1.30 -27.24 -6.36
C ASP A 99 -0.01 -26.49 -6.74
N VAL A 100 0.10 -25.20 -6.36
CA VAL A 100 1.25 -24.33 -6.70
C VAL A 100 1.99 -23.79 -5.48
N TYR A 101 1.48 -23.99 -4.27
CA TYR A 101 2.09 -23.55 -3.02
C TYR A 101 1.99 -24.65 -1.97
N ASP A 102 3.14 -25.03 -1.41
CA ASP A 102 3.21 -26.01 -0.33
C ASP A 102 2.93 -25.32 1.01
N PHE A 103 1.71 -25.50 1.52
CA PHE A 103 1.31 -24.94 2.80
C PHE A 103 1.93 -25.73 3.95
N PRO A 104 2.52 -25.05 4.96
CA PRO A 104 3.03 -25.73 6.14
C PRO A 104 1.89 -26.45 6.85
N ARG A 105 2.16 -27.65 7.36
CA ARG A 105 1.18 -28.46 8.09
C ARG A 105 1.49 -28.43 9.59
N ASP A 106 0.47 -28.61 10.42
CA ASP A 106 0.67 -28.86 11.85
C ASP A 106 1.03 -30.32 12.14
N ASP A 107 1.21 -30.64 13.43
CA ASP A 107 1.59 -31.97 13.89
C ASP A 107 0.53 -33.04 13.56
N ALA A 108 -0.71 -32.64 13.29
CA ALA A 108 -1.80 -33.52 12.83
C ALA A 108 -1.90 -33.59 11.29
N GLY A 109 -0.97 -32.97 10.56
CA GLY A 109 -0.94 -32.95 9.11
C GLY A 109 -1.91 -31.96 8.45
N VAL A 110 -2.58 -31.09 9.23
CA VAL A 110 -3.56 -30.13 8.71
C VAL A 110 -2.85 -28.90 8.12
N PRO A 111 -3.14 -28.50 6.87
CA PRO A 111 -2.53 -27.32 6.26
C PRO A 111 -2.88 -26.02 7.00
N ARG A 112 -1.87 -25.16 7.19
CA ARG A 112 -1.99 -23.82 7.79
C ARG A 112 -1.99 -22.75 6.70
N TYR A 113 -3.17 -22.24 6.39
CA TYR A 113 -3.34 -21.19 5.36
C TYR A 113 -3.05 -19.77 5.85
N ARG A 114 -2.94 -19.56 7.16
CA ARG A 114 -2.83 -18.22 7.74
C ARG A 114 -1.53 -17.51 7.39
N ALA A 115 -0.39 -18.17 7.52
CA ALA A 115 0.93 -17.54 7.45
C ALA A 115 1.71 -18.09 6.24
N LEU A 116 2.01 -17.20 5.29
CA LEU A 116 2.72 -17.55 4.06
C LEU A 116 4.10 -16.89 4.05
N ARG A 117 4.99 -17.47 3.24
CA ARG A 117 6.31 -16.91 2.98
C ARG A 117 6.25 -16.13 1.67
N GLY A 118 6.51 -14.82 1.74
CA GLY A 118 6.34 -13.87 0.64
C GLY A 118 7.00 -14.29 -0.68
N PRO A 119 8.30 -14.66 -0.69
CA PRO A 119 8.98 -15.08 -1.91
C PRO A 119 8.34 -16.30 -2.57
N GLU A 120 8.03 -17.34 -1.81
CA GLU A 120 7.41 -18.57 -2.31
C GLU A 120 5.97 -18.31 -2.76
N TYR A 121 5.24 -17.49 -2.02
CA TYR A 121 3.85 -17.15 -2.32
C TYR A 121 3.73 -16.38 -3.62
N MET A 122 4.54 -15.34 -3.82
CA MET A 122 4.53 -14.56 -5.06
C MET A 122 4.95 -15.39 -6.27
N ARG A 123 5.91 -16.33 -6.12
CA ARG A 123 6.25 -17.29 -7.18
C ARG A 123 5.12 -18.28 -7.49
N ALA A 124 4.40 -18.74 -6.47
CA ALA A 124 3.24 -19.60 -6.64
C ALA A 124 2.11 -18.87 -7.39
N LEU A 125 1.84 -17.60 -7.03
CA LEU A 125 0.89 -16.76 -7.74
C LEU A 125 1.28 -16.58 -9.21
N ARG A 126 2.55 -16.30 -9.52
CA ARG A 126 3.04 -16.25 -10.91
C ARG A 126 2.71 -17.54 -11.68
N ARG A 127 3.07 -18.69 -11.11
CA ARG A 127 2.80 -20.00 -11.73
C ARG A 127 1.31 -20.22 -11.96
N ARG A 128 0.47 -19.86 -10.99
CA ARG A 128 -0.99 -19.92 -11.15
C ARG A 128 -1.48 -19.05 -12.31
N LEU A 129 -1.04 -17.80 -12.39
CA LEU A 129 -1.44 -16.89 -13.47
C LEU A 129 -1.04 -17.42 -14.86
N GLN A 130 0.16 -17.97 -14.98
CA GLN A 130 0.62 -18.60 -16.22
C GLN A 130 -0.24 -19.81 -16.58
N GLY A 131 -0.55 -20.67 -15.60
CA GLY A 131 -1.39 -21.86 -15.80
C GLY A 131 -2.83 -21.56 -16.24
N ILE A 132 -3.38 -20.39 -15.90
CA ILE A 132 -4.74 -19.96 -16.29
C ILE A 132 -4.77 -19.01 -17.50
N GLY A 133 -3.62 -18.82 -18.18
CA GLY A 133 -3.52 -18.08 -19.44
C GLY A 133 -3.50 -16.56 -19.32
N VAL A 134 -3.06 -16.00 -18.19
CA VAL A 134 -2.86 -14.54 -18.06
C VAL A 134 -1.60 -14.12 -18.81
N ARG A 135 -1.69 -13.08 -19.65
CA ARG A 135 -0.52 -12.49 -20.30
C ARG A 135 0.18 -11.52 -19.35
N ILE A 136 1.26 -11.99 -18.72
CA ILE A 136 2.09 -11.19 -17.81
C ILE A 136 3.16 -10.43 -18.60
N ILE A 137 3.26 -9.12 -18.36
CA ILE A 137 4.23 -8.23 -18.97
C ILE A 137 5.00 -7.52 -17.86
N ASP A 138 6.12 -8.12 -17.44
CA ASP A 138 7.06 -7.55 -16.48
C ASP A 138 7.85 -6.40 -17.12
N HIS A 139 8.43 -5.51 -16.31
CA HIS A 139 9.17 -4.31 -16.74
C HIS A 139 8.35 -3.34 -17.61
N ALA A 140 7.05 -3.21 -17.33
CA ALA A 140 6.12 -2.29 -17.99
C ALA A 140 5.56 -1.30 -16.97
N ALA A 141 6.15 -0.10 -16.91
CA ALA A 141 5.68 0.98 -16.05
C ALA A 141 4.50 1.68 -16.73
N ALA A 142 3.32 1.62 -16.11
CA ALA A 142 2.16 2.39 -16.55
C ALA A 142 2.34 3.87 -16.19
N GLN A 143 2.03 4.76 -17.13
CA GLN A 143 2.17 6.21 -16.93
C GLN A 143 0.85 6.95 -17.11
N GLN A 144 -0.05 6.48 -17.97
CA GLN A 144 -1.31 7.15 -18.28
C GLN A 144 -2.44 6.14 -18.48
N LEU A 145 -3.64 6.48 -18.01
CA LEU A 145 -4.87 5.78 -18.38
C LEU A 145 -5.38 6.28 -19.74
N LEU A 146 -6.15 5.44 -20.42
CA LEU A 146 -6.87 5.80 -21.64
C LEU A 146 -8.34 6.03 -21.29
N ARG A 147 -8.95 7.09 -21.81
CA ARG A 147 -10.34 7.47 -21.50
C ARG A 147 -11.15 7.66 -22.77
N HIS A 148 -12.33 7.07 -22.83
CA HIS A 148 -13.32 7.31 -23.87
C HIS A 148 -13.99 8.68 -23.71
N ALA A 149 -14.70 9.13 -24.75
CA ALA A 149 -15.42 10.40 -24.74
C ALA A 149 -16.58 10.43 -23.71
N ASP A 150 -17.18 9.28 -23.42
CA ASP A 150 -18.20 9.10 -22.37
C ASP A 150 -17.63 9.12 -20.94
N GLY A 151 -16.30 9.21 -20.83
CA GLY A 151 -15.60 9.30 -19.57
C GLY A 151 -15.11 7.96 -19.00
N ALA A 152 -15.45 6.82 -19.60
CA ALA A 152 -15.02 5.51 -19.14
C ALA A 152 -13.52 5.24 -19.42
N ILE A 153 -12.86 4.54 -18.51
CA ILE A 153 -11.48 4.08 -18.71
C ILE A 153 -11.45 2.89 -19.66
N ALA A 154 -10.57 2.99 -20.65
CA ALA A 154 -10.48 2.16 -21.84
C ALA A 154 -9.15 1.42 -21.98
N GLY A 155 -8.34 1.38 -20.92
CA GLY A 155 -6.99 0.82 -20.94
C GLY A 155 -5.95 1.76 -20.35
N ALA A 156 -4.68 1.50 -20.67
CA ALA A 156 -3.56 2.29 -20.20
C ALA A 156 -2.38 2.24 -21.17
N SER A 157 -1.40 3.09 -20.89
CA SER A 157 -0.17 3.18 -21.66
C SER A 157 1.00 3.56 -20.77
N GLY A 158 2.21 3.31 -21.25
CA GLY A 158 3.42 3.65 -20.51
C GLY A 158 4.67 3.24 -21.26
N VAL A 159 5.73 2.93 -20.52
CA VAL A 159 7.05 2.60 -21.07
C VAL A 159 7.60 1.32 -20.48
N ARG A 160 8.48 0.67 -21.26
CA ARG A 160 9.32 -0.43 -20.78
C ARG A 160 10.41 0.14 -19.86
N THR A 161 10.57 -0.40 -18.65
CA THR A 161 11.67 0.01 -17.77
C THR A 161 13.03 -0.47 -18.30
N SER A 162 13.03 -1.55 -19.10
CA SER A 162 14.15 -1.93 -19.94
C SER A 162 14.03 -1.31 -21.35
N GLY A 163 14.86 -0.31 -21.64
CA GLY A 163 15.01 0.27 -22.98
C GLY A 163 14.02 1.35 -23.38
N GLY A 164 13.05 1.73 -22.52
CA GLY A 164 12.22 2.92 -22.72
C GLY A 164 11.14 2.83 -23.81
N ALA A 165 11.02 1.70 -24.52
CA ALA A 165 10.03 1.53 -25.56
C ALA A 165 8.59 1.74 -25.05
N GLY A 166 7.78 2.48 -25.79
CA GLY A 166 6.40 2.77 -25.41
C GLY A 166 5.48 1.56 -25.57
N TRP A 167 4.46 1.46 -24.73
CA TRP A 167 3.42 0.44 -24.84
C TRP A 167 2.02 1.00 -24.62
N GLN A 168 1.03 0.29 -25.17
CA GLN A 168 -0.38 0.55 -24.96
C GLN A 168 -1.17 -0.76 -24.83
N VAL A 169 -2.14 -0.78 -23.91
CA VAL A 169 -3.12 -1.84 -23.81
C VAL A 169 -4.50 -1.22 -23.79
N ASP A 170 -5.33 -1.55 -24.78
CA ASP A 170 -6.74 -1.21 -24.81
C ASP A 170 -7.53 -2.29 -24.05
N ALA A 171 -8.40 -1.87 -23.14
CA ALA A 171 -9.15 -2.79 -22.27
C ALA A 171 -10.61 -2.35 -22.09
N GLY A 172 -11.48 -3.32 -21.81
CA GLY A 172 -12.87 -3.04 -21.43
C GLY A 172 -13.02 -2.51 -20.00
N ALA A 173 -12.08 -2.86 -19.12
CA ALA A 173 -11.96 -2.32 -17.78
C ALA A 173 -10.50 -2.40 -17.28
N VAL A 174 -10.15 -1.55 -16.32
CA VAL A 174 -8.81 -1.47 -15.72
C VAL A 174 -8.87 -1.64 -14.20
N VAL A 175 -8.01 -2.51 -13.66
CA VAL A 175 -7.79 -2.65 -12.22
C VAL A 175 -6.44 -2.06 -11.84
N LEU A 176 -6.44 -1.03 -10.98
CA LEU A 176 -5.24 -0.47 -10.36
C LEU A 176 -4.88 -1.24 -9.09
N ALA A 177 -3.80 -2.00 -9.14
CA ALA A 177 -3.24 -2.79 -8.04
C ALA A 177 -1.75 -2.47 -7.81
N THR A 178 -1.39 -1.20 -7.97
CA THR A 178 0.00 -0.68 -7.99
C THR A 178 0.66 -0.61 -6.60
N GLY A 179 -0.03 -1.04 -5.56
CA GLY A 179 0.36 -0.82 -4.17
C GLY A 179 0.25 0.65 -3.75
N GLY A 180 0.76 0.96 -2.56
CA GLY A 180 0.78 2.31 -1.99
C GLY A 180 2.01 3.13 -2.37
N THR A 181 2.33 4.13 -1.54
CA THR A 181 3.56 4.91 -1.63
C THR A 181 4.39 4.79 -0.35
N ALA A 182 5.70 4.62 -0.53
CA ALA A 182 6.68 4.60 0.55
C ALA A 182 7.54 5.86 0.60
N PHE A 183 7.36 6.80 -0.33
CA PHE A 183 8.20 8.02 -0.41
C PHE A 183 9.71 7.72 -0.46
N ARG A 184 10.09 6.57 -1.06
CA ARG A 184 11.46 6.02 -1.06
C ARG A 184 12.08 5.93 0.35
N SER A 185 11.30 5.52 1.35
CA SER A 185 11.71 5.40 2.76
C SER A 185 12.79 4.37 3.05
N ARG A 186 13.34 3.70 2.03
CA ARG A 186 14.26 2.56 2.14
C ARG A 186 13.64 1.31 2.78
N LEU A 187 12.32 1.24 2.90
CA LEU A 187 11.63 0.00 3.27
C LEU A 187 11.92 -1.09 2.22
N LEU A 188 12.34 -2.28 2.67
CA LEU A 188 12.66 -3.41 1.78
C LEU A 188 11.49 -3.75 0.84
N GLY A 189 11.79 -3.89 -0.46
CA GLY A 189 10.79 -4.22 -1.48
C GLY A 189 9.87 -3.06 -1.90
N SER A 190 9.96 -1.91 -1.24
CA SER A 190 9.05 -0.77 -1.47
C SER A 190 9.54 0.24 -2.52
N TRP A 191 10.69 -0.01 -3.17
CA TRP A 191 11.27 0.95 -4.10
C TRP A 191 10.23 1.41 -5.13
N ASN A 192 9.53 0.47 -5.78
CA ASN A 192 8.55 0.76 -6.83
C ASN A 192 7.20 1.30 -6.31
N ASN A 193 7.02 1.47 -5.01
CA ASN A 193 5.82 2.03 -4.41
C ASN A 193 5.92 3.56 -4.36
N THR A 194 5.63 4.18 -5.49
CA THR A 194 5.75 5.64 -5.71
C THR A 194 4.40 6.36 -5.80
N GLY A 195 3.28 5.65 -5.69
CA GLY A 195 1.94 6.25 -5.76
C GLY A 195 1.40 6.47 -7.18
N ASP A 196 1.97 5.81 -8.19
CA ASP A 196 1.60 6.02 -9.61
C ASP A 196 0.12 5.75 -9.89
N GLY A 197 -0.45 4.71 -9.26
CA GLY A 197 -1.87 4.41 -9.38
C GLY A 197 -2.74 5.51 -8.80
N TYR A 198 -2.34 6.13 -7.68
CA TYR A 198 -3.06 7.27 -7.11
C TYR A 198 -3.05 8.46 -8.09
N LEU A 199 -1.89 8.76 -8.68
CA LEU A 199 -1.76 9.83 -9.66
C LEU A 199 -2.63 9.58 -10.90
N MET A 200 -2.53 8.39 -11.49
CA MET A 200 -3.33 8.02 -12.66
C MET A 200 -4.83 8.05 -12.36
N ALA A 201 -5.26 7.58 -11.19
CA ALA A 201 -6.66 7.59 -10.79
C ALA A 201 -7.17 9.03 -10.60
N ALA A 202 -6.41 9.87 -9.89
CA ALA A 202 -6.80 11.27 -9.66
C ALA A 202 -6.83 12.10 -10.95
N GLU A 203 -5.90 11.86 -11.88
CA GLU A 203 -5.93 12.49 -13.21
C GLU A 203 -7.15 12.06 -14.04
N ALA A 204 -7.67 10.85 -13.81
CA ALA A 204 -8.93 10.38 -14.38
C ALA A 204 -10.18 10.92 -13.65
N GLY A 205 -10.01 11.63 -12.53
CA GLY A 205 -11.09 12.20 -11.73
C GLY A 205 -11.57 11.30 -10.58
N ALA A 206 -10.80 10.27 -10.20
CA ALA A 206 -11.11 9.47 -9.03
C ALA A 206 -10.72 10.20 -7.74
N ASP A 207 -11.53 9.98 -6.71
CA ASP A 207 -11.25 10.46 -5.37
C ASP A 207 -10.31 9.51 -4.61
N LEU A 208 -9.69 10.04 -3.57
CA LEU A 208 -8.96 9.28 -2.57
C LEU A 208 -9.69 9.37 -1.22
N SER A 209 -9.40 8.42 -0.32
CA SER A 209 -9.94 8.44 1.04
C SER A 209 -8.93 7.88 2.04
N GLY A 210 -8.99 8.35 3.29
CA GLY A 210 -8.13 7.87 4.38
C GLY A 210 -6.65 8.25 4.25
N MET A 211 -6.33 9.25 3.43
CA MET A 211 -4.97 9.67 3.12
C MET A 211 -4.20 10.19 4.33
N GLU A 212 -4.89 10.64 5.36
CA GLU A 212 -4.32 11.07 6.64
C GLU A 212 -3.78 9.90 7.47
N PHE A 213 -4.19 8.66 7.23
CA PHE A 213 -3.76 7.48 7.99
C PHE A 213 -2.48 6.87 7.41
N THR A 214 -1.37 7.61 7.54
CA THR A 214 -0.05 7.29 6.94
C THR A 214 1.10 7.21 7.93
N ALA A 215 0.86 7.55 9.20
CA ALA A 215 1.88 7.60 10.25
C ALA A 215 2.20 6.20 10.80
N VAL A 216 2.75 5.34 9.93
CA VAL A 216 3.18 3.98 10.26
C VAL A 216 4.67 3.88 10.02
N TYR A 217 5.39 3.39 11.03
CA TYR A 217 6.82 3.14 10.97
C TYR A 217 7.14 1.76 11.50
N CYS A 218 8.24 1.19 11.02
CA CYS A 218 8.78 -0.04 11.57
C CYS A 218 10.23 0.12 11.99
N VAL A 219 10.56 -0.47 13.14
CA VAL A 219 11.93 -0.59 13.64
C VAL A 219 12.79 -1.41 12.67
N ALA A 220 14.00 -0.92 12.45
CA ALA A 220 15.05 -1.58 11.70
C ALA A 220 16.42 -1.28 12.31
N PRO A 221 17.43 -2.14 12.14
CA PRO A 221 18.82 -1.75 12.40
C PRO A 221 19.24 -0.56 11.52
N ALA A 222 19.94 0.43 12.09
CA ALA A 222 20.14 1.79 11.55
C ALA A 222 20.82 1.89 10.16
N ARG A 223 21.28 0.78 9.60
CA ARG A 223 22.00 0.72 8.31
C ARG A 223 21.43 -0.32 7.36
N THR A 224 20.17 -0.68 7.55
CA THR A 224 19.51 -1.73 6.79
C THR A 224 18.13 -1.28 6.34
N THR A 225 17.59 -1.92 5.31
CA THR A 225 16.21 -1.75 4.86
C THR A 225 15.24 -2.71 5.57
N LEU A 226 15.75 -3.49 6.53
CA LEU A 226 15.13 -4.71 7.01
C LEU A 226 14.24 -4.43 8.22
N THR A 227 12.94 -4.45 7.97
CA THR A 227 11.90 -4.23 8.97
C THR A 227 11.32 -5.56 9.45
N ARG A 228 11.31 -5.82 10.76
CA ARG A 228 10.70 -7.01 11.38
C ARG A 228 10.10 -6.69 12.75
N SER A 229 8.92 -6.08 12.75
CA SER A 229 8.26 -5.58 13.98
C SER A 229 8.16 -6.62 15.10
N MET A 230 7.85 -7.88 14.77
CA MET A 230 7.72 -8.96 15.75
C MET A 230 9.02 -9.22 16.54
N SER A 231 10.18 -9.19 15.88
CA SER A 231 11.46 -9.41 16.57
C SER A 231 11.76 -8.30 17.58
N PHE A 232 11.35 -7.07 17.26
CA PHE A 232 11.56 -5.90 18.11
C PHE A 232 10.54 -5.76 19.25
N ALA A 233 9.53 -6.63 19.31
CA ALA A 233 8.63 -6.72 20.46
C ALA A 233 9.36 -7.19 21.74
N PHE A 234 10.49 -7.89 21.58
CA PHE A 234 11.35 -8.36 22.66
C PHE A 234 12.56 -7.46 22.91
N ALA A 235 12.64 -6.31 22.26
CA ALA A 235 13.81 -5.45 22.38
C ALA A 235 13.88 -4.75 23.75
N THR A 236 15.11 -4.52 24.22
CA THR A 236 15.40 -3.49 25.23
C THR A 236 16.08 -2.34 24.51
N TYR A 237 15.64 -1.10 24.76
CA TYR A 237 16.15 0.10 24.11
C TYR A 237 17.04 0.91 25.05
N TYR A 238 18.09 1.53 24.50
CA TYR A 238 19.10 2.29 25.23
C TYR A 238 19.41 3.60 24.52
N ASP A 239 19.71 4.65 25.29
CA ASP A 239 20.33 5.86 24.74
C ASP A 239 21.83 5.67 24.48
N GLU A 240 22.49 6.72 23.98
CA GLU A 240 23.93 6.74 23.70
C GLU A 240 24.82 6.53 24.93
N THR A 241 24.32 6.82 26.14
CA THR A 241 25.04 6.60 27.40
C THR A 241 24.92 5.15 27.90
N GLY A 242 24.05 4.35 27.26
CA GLY A 242 23.74 2.99 27.64
C GLY A 242 22.66 2.88 28.72
N ARG A 243 21.94 3.97 29.02
CA ARG A 243 20.81 3.95 29.95
C ARG A 243 19.59 3.35 29.24
N VAL A 244 18.86 2.49 29.96
CA VAL A 244 17.62 1.88 29.46
C VAL A 244 16.54 2.94 29.28
N LEU A 245 15.93 2.96 28.10
CA LEU A 245 14.78 3.80 27.77
C LEU A 245 13.48 3.06 28.13
N PRO A 246 12.48 3.74 28.73
CA PRO A 246 11.21 3.15 29.12
C PRO A 246 10.29 2.94 27.90
N ILE A 247 10.72 2.14 26.92
CA ILE A 247 10.01 1.84 25.69
C ILE A 247 9.53 0.40 25.77
N GLY A 248 8.21 0.21 25.69
CA GLY A 248 7.56 -1.11 25.76
C GLY A 248 6.04 -1.00 25.65
N GLY A 249 5.36 -2.14 25.75
CA GLY A 249 3.90 -2.19 25.63
C GLY A 249 3.41 -2.15 24.17
N PRO A 250 2.12 -1.85 23.95
CA PRO A 250 1.49 -1.98 22.63
C PRO A 250 1.91 -0.91 21.60
N ASP A 251 2.37 0.28 22.04
CA ASP A 251 2.86 1.35 21.15
C ASP A 251 4.34 1.66 21.42
N ILE A 252 5.23 0.97 20.70
CA ILE A 252 6.67 1.22 20.76
C ILE A 252 7.12 2.36 19.84
N THR A 253 6.29 2.75 18.86
CA THR A 253 6.75 3.56 17.72
C THR A 253 6.96 5.01 18.10
N ARG A 254 5.96 5.61 18.77
CA ARG A 254 6.03 7.02 19.20
C ARG A 254 7.10 7.26 20.28
N PRO A 255 7.20 6.46 21.35
CA PRO A 255 8.28 6.62 22.34
C PRO A 255 9.67 6.46 21.72
N LEU A 256 9.84 5.49 20.82
CA LEU A 256 11.11 5.30 20.10
C LEU A 256 11.44 6.48 19.18
N ALA A 257 10.44 7.00 18.45
CA ALA A 257 10.61 8.19 17.62
C ALA A 257 11.02 9.43 18.45
N GLN A 258 10.42 9.64 19.62
CA GLN A 258 10.81 10.72 20.54
C GLN A 258 12.25 10.56 21.02
N ALA A 259 12.68 9.33 21.31
CA ALA A 259 14.07 9.06 21.67
C ALA A 259 15.03 9.34 20.51
N LEU A 260 14.71 8.86 19.31
CA LEU A 260 15.51 9.08 18.09
C LEU A 260 15.62 10.56 17.70
N LEU A 261 14.64 11.40 18.06
CA LEU A 261 14.70 12.85 17.87
C LEU A 261 15.68 13.54 18.83
N ARG A 262 16.05 12.91 19.96
CA ARG A 262 17.02 13.43 20.92
C ARG A 262 18.45 12.95 20.65
N GLY A 263 18.61 11.80 20.00
CA GLY A 263 19.91 11.23 19.68
C GLY A 263 19.81 9.77 19.22
N PRO A 264 20.94 9.11 18.93
CA PRO A 264 20.97 7.71 18.55
C PRO A 264 20.33 6.79 19.61
N VAL A 265 19.62 5.76 19.15
CA VAL A 265 19.03 4.74 20.02
C VAL A 265 19.62 3.39 19.66
N PHE A 266 19.97 2.62 20.68
CA PHE A 266 20.48 1.26 20.56
C PHE A 266 19.45 0.26 21.08
N ALA A 267 19.48 -0.96 20.56
CA ALA A 267 18.68 -2.05 21.07
C ALA A 267 19.48 -3.34 21.16
N ASP A 268 19.06 -4.24 22.04
CA ASP A 268 19.38 -5.66 21.96
C ASP A 268 18.09 -6.48 22.06
N LEU A 269 18.19 -7.76 21.68
CA LEU A 269 17.09 -8.72 21.66
C LEU A 269 17.23 -9.78 22.75
N SER A 270 17.96 -9.48 23.84
CA SER A 270 18.27 -10.44 24.92
C SER A 270 17.03 -11.04 25.60
N ARG A 271 15.88 -10.34 25.54
CA ARG A 271 14.60 -10.82 26.09
C ARG A 271 13.84 -11.74 25.13
N THR A 272 14.39 -12.06 23.95
CA THR A 272 13.75 -12.99 23.02
C THR A 272 13.74 -14.40 23.62
N PRO A 273 12.58 -15.05 23.78
CA PRO A 273 12.50 -16.43 24.25
C PRO A 273 13.33 -17.39 23.38
N ALA A 274 13.94 -18.41 23.99
CA ALA A 274 14.84 -19.34 23.31
C ALA A 274 14.14 -20.08 22.15
N ASP A 275 12.90 -20.53 22.35
CA ASP A 275 12.09 -21.20 21.33
C ASP A 275 11.79 -20.29 20.12
N ILE A 276 11.62 -18.99 20.35
CA ILE A 276 11.46 -18.00 19.28
C ILE A 276 12.81 -17.79 18.58
N ARG A 277 13.90 -17.61 19.33
CA ARG A 277 15.26 -17.45 18.79
C ARG A 277 15.62 -18.59 17.84
N ASP A 278 15.33 -19.83 18.19
CA ASP A 278 15.63 -21.02 17.38
C ASP A 278 14.81 -21.08 16.09
N ARG A 279 13.60 -20.50 16.09
CA ARG A 279 12.70 -20.50 14.92
C ARG A 279 12.93 -19.33 13.98
N VAL A 280 13.47 -18.21 14.46
CA VAL A 280 13.68 -16.98 13.67
C VAL A 280 14.41 -17.22 12.34
N PRO A 281 15.53 -17.99 12.27
CA PRO A 281 16.22 -18.27 11.02
C PRO A 281 15.35 -18.97 9.97
N THR A 282 14.39 -19.80 10.40
CA THR A 282 13.49 -20.53 9.52
C THR A 282 12.32 -19.69 9.05
N ILE A 283 11.70 -18.92 9.97
CA ILE A 283 10.51 -18.11 9.67
C ILE A 283 10.84 -16.77 9.01
N SER A 284 12.04 -16.24 9.24
CA SER A 284 12.49 -14.94 8.75
C SER A 284 14.00 -14.96 8.52
N PRO A 285 14.50 -15.77 7.56
CA PRO A 285 15.94 -15.91 7.29
C PRO A 285 16.63 -14.58 6.98
N ASN A 286 15.92 -13.66 6.32
CA ASN A 286 16.46 -12.33 6.02
C ASN A 286 16.70 -11.48 7.28
N PHE A 287 16.02 -11.78 8.42
CA PHE A 287 16.14 -11.03 9.67
C PHE A 287 17.57 -11.05 10.24
N VAL A 288 18.16 -12.24 10.28
CA VAL A 288 19.47 -12.48 10.93
C VAL A 288 20.65 -12.07 10.05
N LEU A 289 20.42 -11.94 8.74
CA LEU A 289 21.48 -11.75 7.74
C LEU A 289 22.35 -10.50 7.96
N PRO A 290 21.81 -9.31 8.30
CA PRO A 290 22.65 -8.14 8.57
C PRO A 290 23.55 -8.34 9.79
N PHE A 291 23.03 -8.94 10.86
CA PHE A 291 23.78 -9.16 12.09
C PHE A 291 24.95 -10.13 11.87
N HIS A 292 24.72 -11.20 11.10
CA HIS A 292 25.79 -12.12 10.69
C HIS A 292 26.88 -11.40 9.89
N ARG A 293 26.50 -10.53 8.94
CA ARG A 293 27.45 -9.74 8.14
C ARG A 293 28.25 -8.74 8.97
N TRP A 294 27.68 -8.26 10.07
CA TRP A 294 28.34 -7.33 10.99
C TRP A 294 29.16 -8.02 12.08
N GLY A 295 29.05 -9.34 12.22
CA GLY A 295 29.67 -10.08 13.32
C GLY A 295 29.06 -9.73 14.69
N ILE A 296 27.78 -9.38 14.73
CA ILE A 296 27.05 -9.01 15.95
C ILE A 296 26.08 -10.14 16.32
N ASP A 297 26.10 -10.61 17.57
CA ASP A 297 25.00 -11.42 18.13
C ASP A 297 23.92 -10.46 18.68
N PRO A 298 22.78 -10.28 18.00
CA PRO A 298 21.76 -9.31 18.42
C PRO A 298 21.07 -9.70 19.73
N TYR A 299 21.26 -10.93 20.21
CA TYR A 299 20.71 -11.41 21.49
C TYR A 299 21.64 -11.15 22.67
N ARG A 300 22.86 -10.67 22.43
CA ARG A 300 23.88 -10.40 23.46
C ARG A 300 24.50 -9.01 23.35
N GLN A 301 24.53 -8.46 22.14
CA GLN A 301 25.21 -7.22 21.82
C GLN A 301 24.19 -6.18 21.34
N ARG A 302 24.42 -4.94 21.75
CA ARG A 302 23.61 -3.79 21.33
C ARG A 302 23.95 -3.39 19.90
N PHE A 303 22.96 -2.92 19.17
CA PHE A 303 23.10 -2.37 17.83
C PHE A 303 22.21 -1.14 17.67
N GLU A 304 22.64 -0.20 16.84
CA GLU A 304 21.88 1.02 16.56
C GLU A 304 20.60 0.71 15.78
N VAL A 305 19.49 1.34 16.15
CA VAL A 305 18.18 1.18 15.50
C VAL A 305 17.68 2.49 14.88
N THR A 306 16.77 2.37 13.93
CA THR A 306 16.06 3.46 13.27
C THR A 306 14.62 3.05 12.99
N LEU A 307 13.81 4.00 12.49
CA LEU A 307 12.45 3.77 12.05
C LEU A 307 12.33 4.08 10.56
N HIS A 308 11.87 3.11 9.77
CA HIS A 308 11.49 3.30 8.36
C HIS A 308 10.00 3.55 8.24
N GLY A 309 9.63 4.64 7.55
CA GLY A 309 8.24 4.95 7.26
C GLY A 309 7.64 3.97 6.25
N GLU A 310 6.42 3.52 6.49
CA GLU A 310 5.70 2.60 5.60
C GLU A 310 4.60 3.31 4.77
N GLY A 311 4.41 4.62 4.96
CA GLY A 311 3.51 5.47 4.19
C GLY A 311 2.12 4.86 4.03
N THR A 312 1.59 4.87 2.81
CA THR A 312 0.28 4.24 2.53
C THR A 312 0.38 2.73 2.30
N ILE A 313 1.56 2.10 2.30
CA ILE A 313 1.66 0.64 2.17
C ILE A 313 1.03 -0.02 3.40
N ARG A 314 1.37 0.47 4.60
CA ARG A 314 0.79 -0.03 5.86
C ARG A 314 -0.14 0.96 6.55
N GLY A 315 -0.16 2.20 6.05
CA GLY A 315 -1.29 3.10 6.22
C GLY A 315 -2.56 2.55 5.57
N ILE A 316 -3.60 3.38 5.55
CA ILE A 316 -4.96 2.95 5.18
C ILE A 316 -5.42 3.62 3.90
N GLY A 317 -4.92 4.83 3.64
CA GLY A 317 -5.33 5.65 2.51
C GLY A 317 -5.05 5.03 1.15
N GLY A 318 -5.88 5.41 0.18
CA GLY A 318 -5.77 5.02 -1.21
C GLY A 318 -6.97 5.49 -2.03
N ILE A 319 -7.12 4.92 -3.23
CA ILE A 319 -8.24 5.22 -4.13
C ILE A 319 -9.55 4.82 -3.49
N ALA A 320 -10.51 5.72 -3.52
CA ALA A 320 -11.84 5.47 -3.03
C ALA A 320 -12.54 4.35 -3.79
N VAL A 321 -13.20 3.47 -3.04
CA VAL A 321 -14.04 2.39 -3.59
C VAL A 321 -15.51 2.66 -3.27
N GLU A 322 -16.31 2.74 -4.33
CA GLU A 322 -17.73 3.11 -4.29
C GLU A 322 -18.65 1.89 -4.20
N THR A 323 -18.19 0.75 -4.69
CA THR A 323 -19.00 -0.48 -4.76
C THR A 323 -18.33 -1.65 -4.05
N ALA A 324 -19.13 -2.66 -3.74
CA ALA A 324 -18.66 -3.94 -3.21
C ALA A 324 -17.62 -4.63 -4.14
N ASP A 325 -17.67 -4.37 -5.44
CA ASP A 325 -16.70 -4.92 -6.40
C ASP A 325 -15.42 -4.09 -6.51
N CYS A 326 -15.22 -3.12 -5.61
CA CYS A 326 -14.09 -2.20 -5.62
C CYS A 326 -13.99 -1.31 -6.87
N ALA A 327 -15.14 -0.99 -7.48
CA ALA A 327 -15.20 0.04 -8.52
C ALA A 327 -14.99 1.43 -7.91
N THR A 328 -14.36 2.33 -8.67
CA THR A 328 -14.21 3.74 -8.32
C THR A 328 -15.39 4.55 -8.87
N ALA A 329 -15.44 5.85 -8.56
CA ALA A 329 -16.40 6.76 -9.20
C ALA A 329 -16.17 6.95 -10.71
N VAL A 330 -14.98 6.61 -11.22
CA VAL A 330 -14.65 6.69 -12.65
C VAL A 330 -15.10 5.39 -13.34
N PRO A 331 -16.00 5.45 -14.34
CA PRO A 331 -16.49 4.26 -15.02
C PRO A 331 -15.36 3.42 -15.63
N GLY A 332 -15.43 2.10 -15.49
CA GLY A 332 -14.42 1.17 -16.01
C GLY A 332 -13.11 1.11 -15.20
N LEU A 333 -12.99 1.88 -14.11
CA LEU A 333 -11.81 1.88 -13.24
C LEU A 333 -12.11 1.24 -11.87
N PHE A 334 -11.26 0.30 -11.49
CA PHE A 334 -11.30 -0.43 -10.23
C PHE A 334 -9.96 -0.26 -9.49
N ALA A 335 -9.97 -0.43 -8.17
CA ALA A 335 -8.77 -0.37 -7.34
C ALA A 335 -8.69 -1.55 -6.36
N ALA A 336 -7.49 -2.06 -6.09
CA ALA A 336 -7.29 -3.20 -5.21
C ALA A 336 -6.00 -3.13 -4.37
N GLY A 337 -6.00 -3.83 -3.24
CA GLY A 337 -4.88 -3.86 -2.30
C GLY A 337 -4.56 -2.47 -1.75
N ASP A 338 -3.29 -2.16 -1.59
CA ASP A 338 -2.84 -0.88 -1.02
C ASP A 338 -3.06 0.31 -1.97
N ALA A 339 -3.41 0.05 -3.24
CA ALA A 339 -3.86 1.09 -4.15
C ALA A 339 -5.28 1.57 -3.82
N ALA A 340 -6.09 0.77 -3.12
CA ALA A 340 -7.42 1.14 -2.64
C ALA A 340 -7.38 1.58 -1.17
N THR A 341 -8.33 2.42 -0.77
CA THR A 341 -8.57 2.69 0.66
C THR A 341 -8.93 1.39 1.38
N ARG A 342 -8.45 1.27 2.63
CA ARG A 342 -8.74 0.14 3.53
C ARG A 342 -9.64 0.52 4.70
N GLU A 343 -10.16 1.76 4.75
CA GLU A 343 -10.90 2.27 5.90
C GLU A 343 -12.07 1.37 6.29
N ARG A 344 -12.81 0.86 5.28
CA ARG A 344 -13.95 -0.04 5.49
C ARG A 344 -13.62 -1.32 6.26
N VAL A 345 -12.35 -1.72 6.32
CA VAL A 345 -11.91 -2.96 6.99
C VAL A 345 -11.01 -2.66 8.18
N ALA A 346 -10.03 -1.79 7.96
CA ALA A 346 -8.98 -1.50 8.92
C ALA A 346 -9.37 -0.38 9.90
N GLY A 347 -10.28 0.51 9.50
CA GLY A 347 -10.69 1.70 10.24
C GLY A 347 -9.66 2.81 10.11
N ALA A 348 -9.30 3.40 11.24
CA ALA A 348 -8.28 4.43 11.43
C ALA A 348 -6.92 3.85 11.91
N ILE A 349 -6.77 2.53 12.04
CA ILE A 349 -5.51 1.87 12.41
C ILE A 349 -5.03 0.90 11.32
N SER A 350 -3.73 0.61 11.28
CA SER A 350 -3.19 -0.38 10.35
C SER A 350 -3.87 -1.75 10.53
N GLY A 351 -4.11 -2.47 9.44
CA GLY A 351 -4.55 -3.86 9.47
C GLY A 351 -3.44 -4.85 9.79
N GLY A 352 -2.20 -4.38 9.95
CA GLY A 352 -1.06 -5.26 10.20
C GLY A 352 -0.77 -6.14 8.99
N GLY A 353 -0.06 -7.27 9.20
CA GLY A 353 0.09 -8.28 8.14
C GLY A 353 -1.26 -8.93 7.81
N ASN A 354 -2.03 -9.26 8.85
CA ASN A 354 -3.28 -10.04 8.80
C ASN A 354 -4.36 -9.41 7.89
N ILE A 355 -4.88 -8.26 8.29
CA ILE A 355 -6.05 -7.66 7.64
C ILE A 355 -5.65 -7.03 6.30
N ASN A 356 -4.46 -6.43 6.19
CA ASN A 356 -4.01 -5.86 4.92
C ASN A 356 -3.82 -6.96 3.87
N SER A 357 -3.25 -8.12 4.24
CA SER A 357 -3.09 -9.22 3.27
C SER A 357 -4.42 -9.83 2.87
N ALA A 358 -5.34 -9.97 3.82
CA ALA A 358 -6.71 -10.41 3.54
C ALA A 358 -7.43 -9.44 2.60
N TRP A 359 -7.34 -8.14 2.86
CA TRP A 359 -7.85 -7.10 1.96
C TRP A 359 -7.27 -7.20 0.56
N ALA A 360 -5.95 -7.30 0.43
CA ALA A 360 -5.31 -7.35 -0.89
C ALA A 360 -5.73 -8.59 -1.69
N LEU A 361 -5.89 -9.76 -1.06
CA LEU A 361 -6.47 -10.93 -1.71
C LEU A 361 -7.93 -10.67 -2.13
N SER A 362 -8.77 -10.25 -1.20
CA SER A 362 -10.21 -10.14 -1.40
C SER A 362 -10.57 -9.04 -2.40
N SER A 363 -10.06 -7.82 -2.20
CA SER A 363 -10.26 -6.70 -3.14
C SER A 363 -9.67 -7.00 -4.51
N GLY A 364 -8.57 -7.76 -4.58
CA GLY A 364 -8.04 -8.31 -5.82
C GLY A 364 -9.11 -9.13 -6.55
N LEU A 365 -9.55 -10.23 -5.96
CA LEU A 365 -10.58 -11.10 -6.56
C LEU A 365 -11.84 -10.32 -6.99
N TRP A 366 -12.40 -9.51 -6.10
CA TRP A 366 -13.65 -8.78 -6.37
C TRP A 366 -13.50 -7.77 -7.50
N SER A 367 -12.40 -7.00 -7.51
CA SER A 367 -12.13 -6.03 -8.59
C SER A 367 -11.92 -6.71 -9.94
N GLY A 368 -11.24 -7.85 -9.96
CA GLY A 368 -11.07 -8.65 -11.18
C GLY A 368 -12.40 -9.14 -11.74
N GLU A 369 -13.25 -9.73 -10.90
CA GLU A 369 -14.58 -10.22 -11.28
C GLU A 369 -15.51 -9.07 -11.71
N GLY A 370 -15.49 -7.96 -10.97
CA GLY A 370 -16.25 -6.75 -11.30
C GLY A 370 -15.82 -6.14 -12.64
N ALA A 371 -14.51 -6.02 -12.87
CA ALA A 371 -13.95 -5.54 -14.12
C ALA A 371 -14.34 -6.44 -15.30
N ALA A 372 -14.30 -7.76 -15.12
CA ALA A 372 -14.73 -8.71 -16.14
C ALA A 372 -16.23 -8.55 -16.50
N ARG A 373 -17.10 -8.37 -15.49
CA ARG A 373 -18.54 -8.12 -15.72
C ARG A 373 -18.79 -6.83 -16.50
N ILE A 374 -18.06 -5.76 -16.20
CA ILE A 374 -18.16 -4.49 -16.95
C ILE A 374 -17.64 -4.67 -18.38
N ALA A 375 -16.48 -5.31 -18.55
CA ALA A 375 -15.87 -5.54 -19.85
C ALA A 375 -16.76 -6.42 -20.77
N ALA A 376 -17.54 -7.35 -20.21
CA ALA A 376 -18.48 -8.17 -20.97
C ALA A 376 -19.71 -7.39 -21.48
N ARG A 377 -20.11 -6.31 -20.79
CA ARG A 377 -21.28 -5.49 -21.16
C ARG A 377 -20.98 -4.44 -22.22
N SER A 378 -19.71 -4.08 -22.42
CA SER A 378 -19.29 -3.13 -23.44
C SER A 378 -18.29 -3.81 -24.36
N PRO A 379 -18.61 -4.11 -25.63
CA PRO A 379 -17.68 -4.74 -26.57
C PRO A 379 -16.64 -3.75 -27.11
N ARG A 380 -16.77 -2.44 -26.81
CA ARG A 380 -15.85 -1.42 -27.29
C ARG A 380 -14.47 -1.65 -26.67
N ARG A 381 -13.46 -1.74 -27.53
CA ARG A 381 -12.04 -1.77 -27.15
C ARG A 381 -11.32 -0.72 -27.98
N GLY A 382 -10.52 0.10 -27.32
CA GLY A 382 -9.67 1.10 -27.97
C GLY A 382 -10.38 2.38 -28.41
N GLY A 383 -9.58 3.34 -28.92
CA GLY A 383 -10.04 4.70 -29.19
C GLY A 383 -10.16 5.58 -27.93
N GLY A 384 -9.52 5.19 -26.83
CA GLY A 384 -9.35 6.03 -25.65
C GLY A 384 -8.20 7.04 -25.84
N ARG A 385 -8.35 8.23 -25.26
CA ARG A 385 -7.31 9.27 -25.22
C ARG A 385 -6.52 9.18 -23.92
N ARG A 386 -5.22 9.42 -23.97
CA ARG A 386 -4.36 9.44 -22.78
C ARG A 386 -4.77 10.57 -21.84
N VAL A 387 -4.90 10.24 -20.57
CA VAL A 387 -5.20 11.19 -19.49
C VAL A 387 -3.99 11.32 -18.59
N GLY A 388 -3.74 12.54 -18.13
CA GLY A 388 -2.62 12.86 -17.26
C GLY A 388 -1.45 13.50 -17.96
N ARG A 389 -0.80 14.45 -17.28
CA ARG A 389 0.27 15.28 -17.84
C ARG A 389 1.44 15.54 -16.89
N ALA A 390 1.24 15.36 -15.59
CA ALA A 390 2.25 15.71 -14.60
C ALA A 390 3.52 14.85 -14.81
N GLY A 391 4.67 15.50 -15.02
CA GLY A 391 5.92 14.83 -15.37
C GLY A 391 5.97 14.20 -16.78
N LEU A 392 5.04 14.57 -17.68
CA LEU A 392 4.94 14.01 -19.05
C LEU A 392 4.83 15.06 -20.17
N ALA A 393 4.61 16.34 -19.88
CA ALA A 393 4.30 17.35 -20.90
C ALA A 393 5.06 18.69 -20.77
N GLY A 394 6.04 18.78 -19.87
CA GLY A 394 6.81 20.00 -19.64
C GLY A 394 8.12 20.07 -20.43
N GLY A 395 8.97 21.04 -20.10
CA GLY A 395 10.28 21.24 -20.74
C GLY A 395 11.36 21.74 -19.79
N ARG A 396 11.02 21.98 -18.52
CA ARG A 396 11.94 22.57 -17.54
C ARG A 396 12.83 21.50 -16.89
N GLY A 397 14.12 21.81 -16.74
CA GLY A 397 15.00 21.02 -15.89
C GLY A 397 14.68 21.25 -14.41
N ILE A 398 14.61 20.18 -13.61
CA ILE A 398 14.33 20.26 -12.17
C ILE A 398 15.38 19.47 -11.37
N ASP A 399 15.65 19.91 -10.15
CA ASP A 399 16.41 19.12 -9.18
C ASP A 399 15.49 18.10 -8.50
N ARG A 400 15.45 16.90 -9.08
CA ARG A 400 14.65 15.77 -8.57
C ARG A 400 15.08 15.35 -7.16
N ALA A 401 16.37 15.47 -6.83
CA ALA A 401 16.88 15.05 -5.53
C ALA A 401 16.43 16.03 -4.44
N ALA A 402 16.48 17.34 -4.70
CA ALA A 402 15.97 18.36 -3.79
C ALA A 402 14.46 18.23 -3.55
N ILE A 403 13.67 18.01 -4.61
CA ILE A 403 12.21 17.81 -4.48
C ILE A 403 11.90 16.51 -3.72
N LEU A 404 12.63 15.43 -3.99
CA LEU A 404 12.47 14.19 -3.23
C LEU A 404 12.80 14.40 -1.74
N ALA A 405 13.85 15.16 -1.43
CA ALA A 405 14.20 15.49 -0.05
C ALA A 405 13.08 16.29 0.65
N GLN A 406 12.41 17.22 -0.05
CA GLN A 406 11.24 17.94 0.48
C GLN A 406 10.06 17.00 0.76
N VAL A 407 9.80 16.04 -0.14
CA VAL A 407 8.77 15.01 0.07
C VAL A 407 9.11 14.16 1.29
N GLN A 408 10.35 13.70 1.41
CA GLN A 408 10.81 12.86 2.53
C GLN A 408 10.80 13.63 3.85
N ASP A 409 11.16 14.90 3.83
CA ASP A 409 11.06 15.79 5.00
C ASP A 409 9.61 15.88 5.49
N ALA A 410 8.63 16.10 4.60
CA ALA A 410 7.22 16.18 4.94
C ALA A 410 6.61 14.83 5.38
N MET A 411 7.05 13.72 4.78
CA MET A 411 6.36 12.43 4.88
C MET A 411 7.10 11.35 5.69
N LEU A 412 8.37 11.55 6.05
CA LEU A 412 9.17 10.57 6.79
C LEU A 412 9.79 11.10 8.08
N ARG A 413 9.86 12.41 8.30
CA ARG A 413 10.34 12.95 9.57
C ARG A 413 9.40 12.66 10.73
N TYR A 414 9.96 12.16 11.83
CA TYR A 414 9.19 11.70 12.97
C TYR A 414 8.37 12.81 13.63
N ASP A 415 8.99 13.98 13.84
CA ASP A 415 8.36 15.18 14.40
C ASP A 415 7.17 15.66 13.58
N LYS A 416 7.20 15.50 12.25
CA LYS A 416 6.12 15.95 11.37
C LYS A 416 5.01 14.94 11.18
N VAL A 417 5.33 13.65 11.21
CA VAL A 417 4.38 12.59 10.83
C VAL A 417 3.71 11.95 12.02
N LEU A 418 4.45 11.69 13.11
CA LEU A 418 3.94 11.03 14.31
C LEU A 418 3.35 12.01 15.33
N PHE A 419 3.68 13.30 15.20
CA PHE A 419 3.28 14.38 16.12
C PHE A 419 2.79 15.60 15.32
N ARG A 420 1.70 15.43 14.57
CA ARG A 420 1.27 16.46 13.61
C ARG A 420 0.74 17.70 14.31
N GLU A 421 1.03 18.85 13.73
CA GLU A 421 0.52 20.16 14.14
C GLU A 421 0.11 20.96 12.92
N GLU A 422 -0.92 21.79 13.05
CA GLU A 422 -1.46 22.57 11.95
C GLU A 422 -0.38 23.40 11.24
N LYS A 423 0.44 24.09 12.04
CA LYS A 423 1.51 24.97 11.53
C LYS A 423 2.50 24.19 10.66
N ALA A 424 2.96 23.03 11.14
CA ALA A 424 3.92 22.19 10.42
C ALA A 424 3.31 21.55 9.16
N LEU A 425 2.03 21.14 9.24
CA LEU A 425 1.28 20.63 8.10
C LEU A 425 1.14 21.69 6.99
N ARG A 426 0.71 22.90 7.34
CA ARG A 426 0.58 24.03 6.38
C ARG A 426 1.91 24.42 5.75
N ALA A 427 2.97 24.52 6.55
CA ALA A 427 4.31 24.83 6.05
C ALA A 427 4.82 23.76 5.06
N SER A 428 4.64 22.48 5.38
CA SER A 428 5.05 21.39 4.50
C SER A 428 4.20 21.34 3.22
N LEU A 429 2.89 21.64 3.30
CA LEU A 429 2.01 21.72 2.14
C LEU A 429 2.43 22.85 1.18
N ALA A 430 2.77 24.03 1.69
CA ALA A 430 3.25 25.15 0.86
C ALA A 430 4.54 24.81 0.08
N THR A 431 5.49 24.12 0.72
CA THR A 431 6.69 23.61 0.05
C THR A 431 6.32 22.59 -1.04
N LEU A 432 5.42 21.67 -0.74
CA LEU A 432 4.98 20.65 -1.69
C LEU A 432 4.14 21.22 -2.85
N ASP A 433 3.40 22.30 -2.65
CA ASP A 433 2.69 23.01 -3.71
C ASP A 433 3.68 23.63 -4.71
N THR A 434 4.78 24.21 -4.21
CA THR A 434 5.86 24.72 -5.06
C THR A 434 6.52 23.57 -5.84
N ALA A 435 6.80 22.46 -5.16
CA ALA A 435 7.32 21.25 -5.81
C ALA A 435 6.34 20.70 -6.87
N TRP A 436 5.04 20.75 -6.62
CA TRP A 436 4.00 20.31 -7.55
C TRP A 436 4.03 21.11 -8.85
N THR A 437 4.10 22.43 -8.77
CA THR A 437 4.25 23.28 -9.95
C THR A 437 5.51 22.91 -10.74
N ALA A 438 6.64 22.71 -10.05
CA ALA A 438 7.90 22.34 -10.70
C ALA A 438 7.82 20.99 -11.43
N VAL A 439 7.26 19.95 -10.83
CA VAL A 439 7.13 18.62 -11.48
C VAL A 439 6.10 18.60 -12.61
N CYS A 440 5.09 19.49 -12.58
CA CYS A 440 4.14 19.65 -13.68
C CYS A 440 4.78 20.30 -14.92
N GLU A 441 5.72 21.22 -14.72
CA GLU A 441 6.47 21.91 -15.80
C GLU A 441 7.73 21.15 -16.25
N ALA A 442 8.09 20.09 -15.54
CA ALA A 442 9.32 19.36 -15.76
C ALA A 442 9.34 18.58 -17.08
N ALA A 443 10.54 18.44 -17.64
CA ALA A 443 10.77 17.65 -18.84
C ALA A 443 10.31 16.18 -18.63
N PRO A 444 9.73 15.53 -19.67
CA PRO A 444 9.16 14.20 -19.55
C PRO A 444 10.24 13.15 -19.28
N ASP A 445 10.08 12.42 -18.18
CA ASP A 445 10.98 11.33 -17.79
C ASP A 445 10.24 10.39 -16.83
N PRO A 446 10.43 9.05 -16.91
CA PRO A 446 9.79 8.11 -16.00
C PRO A 446 10.04 8.41 -14.51
N ALA A 447 11.25 8.82 -14.13
CA ALA A 447 11.53 9.16 -12.73
C ALA A 447 10.90 10.50 -12.32
N THR A 448 10.78 11.48 -13.22
CA THR A 448 9.98 12.69 -12.98
C THR A 448 8.50 12.36 -12.77
N ARG A 449 7.95 11.43 -13.55
CA ARG A 449 6.56 10.96 -13.38
C ARG A 449 6.34 10.29 -12.02
N GLU A 450 7.28 9.45 -11.58
CA GLU A 450 7.25 8.85 -10.24
C GLU A 450 7.38 9.89 -9.13
N LEU A 451 8.22 10.91 -9.32
CA LEU A 451 8.36 12.02 -8.39
C LEU A 451 7.06 12.83 -8.28
N ALA A 452 6.41 13.13 -9.40
CA ALA A 452 5.11 13.78 -9.41
C ALA A 452 4.06 12.99 -8.62
N ALA A 453 4.06 11.66 -8.75
CA ALA A 453 3.14 10.80 -7.99
C ALA A 453 3.40 10.87 -6.48
N MET A 454 4.67 10.89 -6.06
CA MET A 454 5.03 11.04 -4.65
C MET A 454 4.67 12.43 -4.10
N VAL A 455 4.92 13.50 -4.85
CA VAL A 455 4.54 14.87 -4.47
C VAL A 455 3.03 14.99 -4.32
N ALA A 456 2.26 14.52 -5.31
CA ALA A 456 0.79 14.53 -5.23
C ALA A 456 0.29 13.74 -4.02
N THR A 457 0.86 12.56 -3.77
CA THR A 457 0.49 11.72 -2.61
C THR A 457 0.76 12.40 -1.28
N ALA A 458 1.89 13.08 -1.14
CA ALA A 458 2.20 13.87 0.03
C ALA A 458 1.17 15.01 0.22
N ARG A 459 0.83 15.74 -0.84
CA ARG A 459 -0.16 16.83 -0.81
C ARG A 459 -1.54 16.32 -0.38
N TRP A 460 -2.04 15.22 -0.96
CA TRP A 460 -3.32 14.63 -0.54
C TRP A 460 -3.31 14.19 0.92
N THR A 461 -2.20 13.60 1.37
CA THR A 461 -2.02 13.18 2.76
C THR A 461 -2.09 14.36 3.73
N LEU A 462 -1.35 15.45 3.46
CA LEU A 462 -1.34 16.61 4.33
C LEU A 462 -2.66 17.38 4.28
N THR A 463 -3.31 17.43 3.11
CA THR A 463 -4.63 18.06 2.95
C THR A 463 -5.69 17.33 3.79
N ALA A 464 -5.73 15.98 3.72
CA ALA A 464 -6.60 15.18 4.58
C ALA A 464 -6.27 15.34 6.06
N ALA A 465 -4.98 15.38 6.41
CA ALA A 465 -4.54 15.55 7.79
C ALA A 465 -4.89 16.93 8.37
N LEU A 466 -4.91 17.98 7.54
CA LEU A 466 -5.39 19.31 7.94
C LEU A 466 -6.90 19.33 8.17
N ALA A 467 -7.67 18.64 7.32
CA ALA A 467 -9.11 18.54 7.45
C ALA A 467 -9.56 17.73 8.69
N ARG A 468 -8.78 16.73 9.12
CA ARG A 468 -9.02 15.98 10.37
C ARG A 468 -8.46 16.74 11.57
N ARG A 469 -9.29 17.54 12.25
CA ARG A 469 -8.90 18.27 13.48
C ARG A 469 -9.16 17.45 14.75
N GLU A 470 -8.62 16.24 14.78
CA GLU A 470 -8.70 15.31 15.92
C GLU A 470 -7.50 14.35 15.92
N SER A 471 -7.42 13.48 16.91
CA SER A 471 -6.50 12.34 16.95
C SER A 471 -7.30 11.04 16.97
N ARG A 472 -7.09 10.19 15.96
CA ARG A 472 -7.81 8.93 15.78
C ARG A 472 -6.89 7.86 15.17
N GLY A 473 -6.74 6.75 15.87
CA GLY A 473 -5.94 5.62 15.40
C GLY A 473 -4.48 6.01 15.10
N ILE A 474 -3.99 5.77 13.88
CA ILE A 474 -2.62 6.16 13.50
C ILE A 474 -2.49 7.64 13.16
N HIS A 475 -3.58 8.37 12.90
CA HIS A 475 -3.55 9.82 12.74
C HIS A 475 -3.53 10.47 14.13
N GLN A 476 -2.44 11.14 14.49
CA GLN A 476 -2.33 11.86 15.76
C GLN A 476 -1.89 13.29 15.54
N ARG A 477 -2.62 14.20 16.20
CA ARG A 477 -2.40 15.65 16.21
C ARG A 477 -2.14 16.13 17.63
N THR A 478 -0.97 16.69 17.88
CA THR A 478 -0.62 17.20 19.22
C THR A 478 -1.44 18.44 19.57
N ASP A 479 -1.90 19.20 18.57
CA ASP A 479 -2.80 20.33 18.73
C ASP A 479 -4.29 19.94 18.83
N PHE A 480 -4.64 18.70 18.55
CA PHE A 480 -5.99 18.12 18.73
C PHE A 480 -5.89 16.68 19.27
N PRO A 481 -5.52 16.47 20.55
CA PRO A 481 -5.12 15.15 21.07
C PRO A 481 -6.29 14.16 21.31
N GLY A 482 -7.54 14.63 21.26
CA GLY A 482 -8.72 13.79 21.44
C GLY A 482 -9.37 13.37 20.13
N ALA A 483 -10.13 12.27 20.16
CA ALA A 483 -11.03 11.90 19.08
C ALA A 483 -12.33 12.72 19.17
N ASP A 484 -12.82 13.22 18.04
CA ASP A 484 -14.09 13.92 17.90
C ASP A 484 -15.14 12.99 17.27
N PRO A 485 -16.25 12.66 17.97
CA PRO A 485 -17.33 11.87 17.41
C PRO A 485 -17.90 12.41 16.08
N ALA A 486 -17.93 13.74 15.88
CA ALA A 486 -18.38 14.34 14.62
C ALA A 486 -17.41 14.07 13.46
N LEU A 487 -16.16 13.67 13.75
CA LEU A 487 -15.15 13.29 12.77
C LEU A 487 -14.96 11.76 12.68
N ALA A 488 -15.85 10.96 13.28
CA ALA A 488 -15.96 9.52 13.04
C ALA A 488 -16.54 9.20 11.64
N ARG A 489 -16.05 9.92 10.62
CA ARG A 489 -16.40 9.83 9.21
C ARG A 489 -15.11 9.79 8.38
N ARG A 490 -15.20 9.24 7.19
CA ARG A 490 -14.08 9.21 6.25
C ARG A 490 -13.86 10.59 5.66
N ILE A 491 -12.63 10.90 5.30
CA ILE A 491 -12.28 12.15 4.61
C ILE A 491 -12.00 11.83 3.16
N ARG A 492 -12.82 12.41 2.28
CA ARG A 492 -12.63 12.36 0.83
C ARG A 492 -11.67 13.44 0.42
N VAL A 493 -10.69 13.05 -0.39
CA VAL A 493 -9.75 13.98 -1.02
C VAL A 493 -9.99 13.97 -2.51
N ARG A 494 -10.20 15.16 -3.08
CA ARG A 494 -10.49 15.38 -4.51
C ARG A 494 -9.51 16.37 -5.09
N GLY A 495 -9.38 16.34 -6.42
CA GLY A 495 -8.57 17.29 -7.16
C GLY A 495 -7.07 16.97 -7.12
N LEU A 496 -6.37 17.48 -8.14
CA LEU A 496 -4.95 17.25 -8.34
C LEU A 496 -4.15 18.55 -8.14
N ASP A 497 -4.44 19.58 -8.93
CA ASP A 497 -3.73 20.86 -8.85
C ASP A 497 -4.06 21.62 -7.56
N ARG A 498 -5.32 21.54 -7.12
CA ARG A 498 -5.82 22.11 -5.86
C ARG A 498 -6.55 20.99 -5.10
N PRO A 499 -5.85 20.22 -4.25
CA PRO A 499 -6.47 19.16 -3.50
C PRO A 499 -7.41 19.76 -2.45
N GLU A 500 -8.62 19.22 -2.36
CA GLU A 500 -9.62 19.58 -1.38
C GLU A 500 -9.97 18.34 -0.55
N ALA A 501 -10.18 18.51 0.75
CA ALA A 501 -10.54 17.43 1.66
C ALA A 501 -11.77 17.78 2.49
N ALA A 502 -12.75 16.89 2.52
CA ALA A 502 -13.97 17.05 3.27
C ALA A 502 -14.45 15.71 3.86
N PRO A 503 -15.10 15.71 5.04
CA PRO A 503 -15.79 14.54 5.54
C PRO A 503 -16.86 14.04 4.54
N GLU A 504 -17.04 12.72 4.42
CA GLU A 504 -18.18 12.15 3.70
C GLU A 504 -19.49 12.71 4.29
N ALA A 505 -20.43 13.05 3.42
CA ALA A 505 -21.76 13.48 3.83
C ALA A 505 -22.47 12.35 4.59
N LEU A 506 -23.25 12.70 5.61
CA LEU A 506 -24.11 11.71 6.27
C LEU A 506 -25.17 11.22 5.26
N PRO A 507 -25.48 9.91 5.25
CA PRO A 507 -26.71 9.45 4.62
C PRO A 507 -27.90 10.24 5.17
N ALA A 508 -28.86 10.60 4.32
CA ALA A 508 -30.00 11.44 4.70
C ALA A 508 -30.84 10.88 5.87
N GLU A 509 -30.72 9.58 6.14
CA GLU A 509 -31.40 8.87 7.23
C GLU A 509 -30.74 9.06 8.62
N GLN A 510 -29.57 9.70 8.72
CA GLN A 510 -28.88 9.97 10.00
C GLN A 510 -28.93 11.45 10.43
N THR A 511 -29.73 12.26 9.73
CA THR A 511 -29.94 13.70 10.04
C THR A 511 -31.26 13.99 10.75
N ALA A 512 -31.99 12.97 11.22
CA ALA A 512 -33.27 13.09 11.93
C ALA A 512 -33.12 12.79 13.42
#